data_AF-A0A328YLU7-F1
#
_entry.id   AF-A0A328YLU7-F1
#
_cell.length_a   1.000
_cell.length_b   1.000
_cell.length_c   1.000
_cell.angle_alpha   90.00
_cell.angle_beta   90.00
_cell.angle_gamma   90.00
#
_symmetry.space_group_name_H-M   'P 1'
#
loop_
_entity.id
_entity.type
_entity.pdbx_description
1 polymer ?
#
loop_
_entity_poly.entity_id
_entity_poly.type
_entity_poly.pdbx_seq_one_letter_code
_entity_poly.pdbx_strand_id
1 'polypeptide(L)'
;MEIPNINFNYWSNRWHENIGNSRALNVNYTDFTGTLNELVAEILRIVNLEILTDEDILNAIDLINQWGGSESRWFYIAKTRTLRNGNIEIRIPRELIELPENLAIYRDGINLASQNNSNSVNYFLQIFGIGPSYIGKHAYFWSNCNLPIVDAKIAGCFGYRDAKILLYNHNYDIVLNHMNFIKNNNNLIDVVTVEKALFAFHKNYFENSNKKFVSNIEDFTDCKYAIHIAKLLGIQIPENVLNKCLKS
;
A
#
# COMPACT_ATOMS: atom_id res chain seq x y z
N MET A 1 1.65 18.39 15.51
CA MET A 1 2.47 17.99 14.34
C MET A 1 1.94 18.77 13.17
N GLU A 2 2.71 19.72 12.65
CA GLU A 2 2.28 20.55 11.53
C GLU A 2 2.59 19.80 10.24
N ILE A 3 1.55 19.45 9.48
CA ILE A 3 1.69 18.71 8.23
C ILE A 3 2.24 19.72 7.21
N PRO A 4 3.36 19.44 6.53
CA PRO A 4 3.90 20.36 5.54
C PRO A 4 2.89 20.60 4.43
N ASN A 5 2.87 21.82 3.89
CA ASN A 5 1.94 22.27 2.86
C ASN A 5 2.26 21.62 1.50
N ILE A 6 1.96 20.33 1.35
CA ILE A 6 2.19 19.56 0.13
C ILE A 6 1.19 20.02 -0.95
N ASN A 7 1.65 20.22 -2.18
CA ASN A 7 0.74 20.44 -3.32
C ASN A 7 0.07 19.12 -3.73
N PHE A 8 -1.01 18.76 -3.04
CA PHE A 8 -1.69 17.46 -3.22
C PHE A 8 -2.22 17.25 -4.65
N ASN A 9 -2.71 18.31 -5.30
CA ASN A 9 -3.20 18.22 -6.68
C ASN A 9 -2.09 17.89 -7.68
N TYR A 10 -0.92 18.52 -7.51
CA TYR A 10 0.26 18.25 -8.34
C TYR A 10 0.73 16.80 -8.22
N TRP A 11 0.89 16.30 -6.99
CA TRP A 11 1.39 14.94 -6.74
C TRP A 11 0.41 13.85 -7.15
N SER A 12 -0.90 14.09 -6.97
CA SER A 12 -1.93 13.16 -7.43
C SER A 12 -1.86 12.95 -8.95
N ASN A 13 -1.69 14.02 -9.73
CA ASN A 13 -1.60 13.92 -11.20
C ASN A 13 -0.35 13.13 -11.66
N ARG A 14 0.80 13.32 -11.00
CA ARG A 14 2.05 12.62 -11.33
C ARG A 14 2.06 11.12 -11.01
N TRP A 15 1.13 10.64 -10.19
CA TRP A 15 0.97 9.21 -9.93
C TRP A 15 0.76 8.42 -11.23
N HIS A 16 -0.15 8.92 -12.07
CA HIS A 16 -0.55 8.24 -13.30
C HIS A 16 0.57 8.17 -14.33
N GLU A 17 1.33 9.26 -14.47
CA GLU A 17 2.37 9.39 -15.49
C GLU A 17 3.61 8.53 -15.19
N ASN A 18 4.02 8.44 -13.92
CA ASN A 18 5.32 7.89 -13.54
C ASN A 18 5.28 6.43 -13.06
N ILE A 19 4.11 5.87 -12.78
CA ILE A 19 3.99 4.60 -12.04
C ILE A 19 3.09 3.60 -12.77
N GLY A 20 1.94 4.04 -13.28
CA GLY A 20 0.96 3.15 -13.92
C GLY A 20 1.47 2.42 -15.17
N ASN A 21 2.42 3.03 -15.91
CA ASN A 21 2.99 2.47 -17.14
C ASN A 21 4.11 1.44 -16.91
N SER A 22 4.46 1.16 -15.65
CA SER A 22 5.46 0.14 -15.34
C SER A 22 4.88 -1.26 -15.58
N ARG A 23 5.73 -2.20 -16.01
CA ARG A 23 5.33 -3.59 -16.19
C ARG A 23 4.95 -4.22 -14.85
N ALA A 24 3.82 -4.92 -14.80
CA ALA A 24 3.47 -5.74 -13.65
C ALA A 24 4.52 -6.84 -13.47
N LEU A 25 4.87 -7.15 -12.21
CA LEU A 25 5.76 -8.28 -11.94
C LEU A 25 5.06 -9.58 -12.30
N ASN A 26 5.82 -10.56 -12.76
CA ASN A 26 5.29 -11.91 -12.88
C ASN A 26 5.34 -12.57 -11.49
N VAL A 27 4.22 -13.12 -11.04
CA VAL A 27 4.14 -13.91 -9.80
C VAL A 27 3.60 -15.30 -10.14
N ASN A 28 3.96 -16.27 -9.32
CA ASN A 28 3.37 -17.60 -9.42
C ASN A 28 1.84 -17.47 -9.26
N TYR A 29 1.07 -18.27 -9.99
CA TYR A 29 -0.40 -18.32 -9.98
C TYR A 29 -1.14 -17.24 -10.78
N THR A 30 -0.44 -16.40 -11.56
CA THR A 30 -1.08 -15.50 -12.54
C THR A 30 -0.41 -15.62 -13.90
N ASP A 31 -1.21 -15.75 -14.97
CA ASP A 31 -0.71 -15.62 -16.35
C ASP A 31 -0.76 -14.17 -16.86
N PHE A 32 -1.16 -13.22 -16.01
CA PHE A 32 -1.30 -11.83 -16.38
C PHE A 32 0.04 -11.23 -16.82
N THR A 33 0.07 -10.74 -18.04
CA THR A 33 1.23 -10.04 -18.62
C THR A 33 0.76 -8.69 -19.17
N GLY A 34 1.11 -7.62 -18.46
CA GLY A 34 0.69 -6.27 -18.82
C GLY A 34 1.34 -5.21 -17.93
N THR A 35 0.84 -3.99 -18.05
CA THR A 35 1.17 -2.84 -17.22
C THR A 35 0.41 -2.87 -15.90
N LEU A 36 0.82 -2.06 -14.93
CA LEU A 36 0.08 -1.91 -13.67
C LEU A 36 -1.32 -1.32 -13.89
N ASN A 37 -1.51 -0.45 -14.89
CA ASN A 37 -2.83 0.08 -15.24
C ASN A 37 -3.77 -1.02 -15.77
N GLU A 38 -3.28 -1.87 -16.67
CA GLU A 38 -4.05 -3.02 -17.18
C GLU A 38 -4.35 -4.02 -16.06
N LEU A 39 -3.41 -4.23 -15.13
CA LEU A 39 -3.64 -5.09 -13.96
C LEU A 39 -4.72 -4.53 -13.03
N VAL A 40 -4.72 -3.22 -12.79
CA VAL A 40 -5.79 -2.53 -12.05
C VAL A 40 -7.14 -2.73 -12.74
N ALA A 41 -7.20 -2.57 -14.06
CA ALA A 41 -8.44 -2.76 -14.81
C ALA A 41 -8.96 -4.21 -14.69
N GLU A 42 -8.07 -5.20 -14.74
CA GLU A 42 -8.45 -6.61 -14.59
C GLU A 42 -8.93 -6.94 -13.17
N ILE A 43 -8.26 -6.42 -12.13
CA ILE A 43 -8.75 -6.54 -10.74
C ILE A 43 -10.15 -5.92 -10.64
N LEU A 44 -10.33 -4.70 -11.14
CA LEU A 44 -11.60 -4.00 -11.08
C LEU A 44 -12.72 -4.70 -11.87
N ARG A 45 -12.40 -5.39 -12.96
CA ARG A 45 -13.35 -6.22 -13.70
C ARG A 45 -13.90 -7.35 -12.82
N ILE A 46 -13.03 -8.00 -12.04
CA ILE A 46 -13.41 -9.13 -11.18
C ILE A 46 -14.17 -8.63 -9.95
N VAL A 47 -13.64 -7.64 -9.21
CA VAL A 47 -14.27 -7.19 -7.95
C VAL A 47 -15.66 -6.57 -8.14
N ASN A 48 -16.00 -6.16 -9.37
CA ASN A 48 -17.30 -5.60 -9.73
C ASN A 48 -18.26 -6.62 -10.37
N LEU A 49 -17.93 -7.92 -10.38
CA LEU A 49 -18.88 -8.97 -10.77
C LEU A 49 -20.06 -9.00 -9.79
N GLU A 50 -21.28 -9.16 -10.32
CA GLU A 50 -22.49 -9.26 -9.49
C GLU A 50 -22.48 -10.49 -8.58
N ILE A 51 -21.88 -11.59 -9.05
CA ILE A 51 -21.77 -12.86 -8.33
C ILE A 51 -20.31 -13.31 -8.40
N LEU A 52 -19.69 -13.49 -7.23
CA LEU A 52 -18.29 -13.89 -7.09
C LEU A 52 -18.19 -15.36 -6.66
N THR A 53 -17.57 -16.18 -7.50
CA THR A 53 -17.17 -17.54 -7.13
C THR A 53 -15.93 -17.52 -6.21
N ASP A 54 -15.61 -18.65 -5.58
CA ASP A 54 -14.36 -18.78 -4.82
C ASP A 54 -13.14 -18.57 -5.72
N GLU A 55 -13.19 -19.07 -6.96
CA GLU A 55 -12.12 -18.90 -7.96
C GLU A 55 -11.92 -17.44 -8.35
N ASP A 56 -13.00 -16.67 -8.53
CA ASP A 56 -12.91 -15.22 -8.80
C ASP A 56 -12.21 -14.48 -7.67
N ILE A 57 -12.54 -14.82 -6.42
CA ILE A 57 -11.93 -14.20 -5.24
C ILE A 57 -10.44 -14.54 -5.15
N LEU A 58 -10.09 -15.80 -5.34
CA LEU A 58 -8.70 -16.25 -5.32
C LEU A 58 -7.89 -15.59 -6.45
N ASN A 59 -8.46 -15.51 -7.65
CA ASN A 59 -7.84 -14.82 -8.78
C ASN A 59 -7.63 -13.32 -8.48
N ALA A 60 -8.63 -12.62 -7.93
CA ALA A 60 -8.47 -11.23 -7.51
C ALA A 60 -7.37 -11.08 -6.45
N ILE A 61 -7.26 -11.99 -5.49
CA ILE A 61 -6.20 -11.99 -4.47
C ILE A 61 -4.82 -12.11 -5.12
N ASP A 62 -4.68 -12.97 -6.11
CA ASP A 62 -3.42 -13.18 -6.82
C ASP A 62 -3.02 -11.94 -7.62
N LEU A 63 -3.96 -11.33 -8.34
CA LEU A 63 -3.73 -10.09 -9.08
C LEU A 63 -3.41 -8.90 -8.16
N ILE A 64 -4.08 -8.78 -7.00
CA ILE A 64 -3.78 -7.74 -6.00
C ILE A 64 -2.36 -7.92 -5.44
N ASN A 65 -1.94 -9.16 -5.18
CA ASN A 65 -0.58 -9.47 -4.75
C ASN A 65 0.42 -9.14 -5.86
N GLN A 66 0.15 -9.55 -7.10
CA GLN A 66 0.97 -9.19 -8.26
C GLN A 66 1.16 -7.66 -8.39
N TRP A 67 0.08 -6.91 -8.20
CA TRP A 67 0.09 -5.44 -8.22
C TRP A 67 0.93 -4.84 -7.09
N GLY A 68 0.96 -5.50 -5.93
CA GLY A 68 1.73 -5.09 -4.76
C GLY A 68 3.26 -5.12 -4.92
N GLY A 69 3.77 -5.67 -6.02
CA GLY A 69 5.19 -5.62 -6.36
C GLY A 69 6.02 -6.73 -5.70
N SER A 70 7.35 -6.55 -5.63
CA SER A 70 8.29 -7.66 -5.35
C SER A 70 8.13 -8.32 -3.98
N GLU A 71 7.54 -7.60 -3.02
CA GLU A 71 7.26 -8.14 -1.69
C GLU A 71 6.08 -9.11 -1.67
N SER A 72 5.27 -9.19 -2.74
CA SER A 72 4.15 -10.11 -2.80
C SER A 72 4.58 -11.57 -2.95
N ARG A 73 5.82 -11.80 -3.41
CA ARG A 73 6.44 -13.13 -3.47
C ARG A 73 6.33 -13.88 -2.15
N TRP A 74 6.31 -13.18 -1.02
CA TRP A 74 6.20 -13.77 0.32
C TRP A 74 4.86 -14.46 0.59
N PHE A 75 3.83 -14.16 -0.21
CA PHE A 75 2.54 -14.85 -0.18
C PHE A 75 2.60 -16.24 -0.86
N TYR A 76 3.59 -16.44 -1.75
CA TYR A 76 3.76 -17.66 -2.55
C TYR A 76 4.91 -18.54 -2.09
N ILE A 77 5.71 -18.08 -1.13
CA ILE A 77 6.87 -18.82 -0.63
C ILE A 77 6.46 -19.69 0.56
N ALA A 78 6.83 -20.96 0.50
CA ALA A 78 6.71 -21.91 1.59
C ALA A 78 7.42 -21.42 2.85
N LYS A 79 6.68 -21.37 3.96
CA LYS A 79 7.20 -21.01 5.29
C LYS A 79 7.29 -22.25 6.15
N THR A 80 8.47 -22.51 6.69
CA THR A 80 8.73 -23.63 7.60
C THR A 80 8.52 -23.21 9.05
N ARG A 81 7.79 -24.02 9.82
CA ARG A 81 7.64 -23.87 11.27
C ARG A 81 8.02 -25.18 11.96
N THR A 82 8.95 -25.12 12.91
CA THR A 82 9.22 -26.25 13.80
C THR A 82 8.18 -26.27 14.91
N LEU A 83 7.47 -27.38 15.01
CA LEU A 83 6.46 -27.64 16.05
C LEU A 83 7.15 -28.05 17.36
N ARG A 84 6.42 -27.96 18.47
CA ARG A 84 6.95 -28.32 19.81
C ARG A 84 7.40 -29.78 19.91
N ASN A 85 6.88 -30.66 19.05
CA ASN A 85 7.25 -32.07 18.97
C ASN A 85 8.45 -32.33 18.02
N GLY A 86 9.09 -31.28 17.49
CA GLY A 86 10.22 -31.38 16.56
C GLY A 86 9.84 -31.56 15.09
N ASN A 87 8.56 -31.76 14.77
CA ASN A 87 8.12 -31.89 13.38
C ASN A 87 8.21 -30.55 12.64
N ILE A 88 8.54 -30.61 11.34
CA ILE A 88 8.55 -29.44 10.46
C ILE A 88 7.20 -29.39 9.75
N GLU A 89 6.54 -28.25 9.88
CA GLU A 89 5.34 -27.92 9.13
C GLU A 89 5.70 -26.93 8.02
N ILE A 90 5.27 -27.21 6.80
CA ILE A 90 5.44 -26.32 5.64
C ILE A 90 4.08 -25.72 5.33
N ARG A 91 4.01 -24.39 5.27
CA ARG A 91 2.79 -23.63 4.98
C ARG A 91 3.05 -22.65 3.84
N ILE A 92 2.28 -22.75 2.77
CA ILE A 92 2.28 -21.75 1.70
C ILE A 92 1.07 -20.85 1.92
N PRO A 93 1.26 -19.53 2.14
CA PRO A 93 0.14 -18.64 2.45
C PRO A 93 -0.98 -18.66 1.40
N ARG A 94 -0.61 -18.69 0.11
CA ARG A 94 -1.55 -18.81 -0.99
C ARG A 94 -2.38 -20.11 -0.98
N GLU A 95 -1.84 -21.23 -0.52
CA GLU A 95 -2.62 -22.48 -0.40
C GLU A 95 -3.53 -22.45 0.83
N LEU A 96 -3.06 -21.84 1.92
CA LEU A 96 -3.85 -21.75 3.15
C LEU A 96 -5.13 -20.93 2.99
N ILE A 97 -5.12 -19.90 2.14
CA ILE A 97 -6.34 -19.09 1.91
C ILE A 97 -7.43 -19.88 1.16
N GLU A 98 -7.09 -20.96 0.46
CA GLU A 98 -8.08 -21.84 -0.21
C GLU A 98 -8.90 -22.66 0.78
N LEU A 99 -8.44 -22.77 2.03
CA LEU A 99 -9.18 -23.46 3.08
C LEU A 99 -10.50 -22.72 3.36
N PRO A 100 -11.65 -23.42 3.42
CA PRO A 100 -12.97 -22.78 3.55
C PRO A 100 -13.07 -21.76 4.69
N GLU A 101 -12.45 -22.05 5.84
CA GLU A 101 -12.46 -21.16 7.00
C GLU A 101 -11.69 -19.85 6.76
N ASN A 102 -10.57 -19.90 6.02
CA ASN A 102 -9.78 -18.72 5.71
C ASN A 102 -10.44 -17.90 4.60
N LEU A 103 -11.02 -18.58 3.61
CA LEU A 103 -11.76 -17.91 2.54
C LEU A 103 -13.02 -17.24 3.08
N ALA A 104 -13.70 -17.84 4.06
CA ALA A 104 -14.83 -17.22 4.76
C ALA A 104 -14.42 -15.91 5.48
N ILE A 105 -13.31 -15.92 6.24
CA ILE A 105 -12.76 -14.71 6.86
C ILE A 105 -12.44 -13.65 5.80
N TYR A 106 -11.87 -14.05 4.67
CA TYR A 106 -11.58 -13.12 3.58
C TYR A 106 -12.87 -12.52 2.99
N ARG A 107 -13.91 -13.33 2.77
CA ARG A 107 -15.24 -12.89 2.31
C ARG A 107 -15.88 -11.88 3.26
N ASP A 108 -15.75 -12.07 4.57
CA ASP A 108 -16.22 -11.07 5.54
C ASP A 108 -15.47 -9.73 5.39
N GLY A 109 -14.16 -9.80 5.13
CA GLY A 109 -13.37 -8.61 4.76
C GLY A 109 -13.88 -7.92 3.50
N ILE A 110 -14.20 -8.68 2.44
CA ILE A 110 -14.78 -8.15 1.20
C ILE A 110 -16.11 -7.44 1.47
N ASN A 111 -17.02 -8.06 2.22
CA ASN A 111 -18.33 -7.50 2.55
C ASN A 111 -18.24 -6.16 3.28
N LEU A 112 -17.26 -6.01 4.17
CA LEU A 112 -17.01 -4.75 4.85
C LEU A 112 -16.35 -3.73 3.91
N ALA A 113 -15.38 -4.15 3.09
CA ALA A 113 -14.66 -3.26 2.19
C ALA A 113 -15.59 -2.66 1.13
N SER A 114 -16.50 -3.45 0.55
CA SER A 114 -17.48 -2.99 -0.45
C SER A 114 -18.44 -1.91 0.09
N GLN A 115 -18.57 -1.81 1.41
CA GLN A 115 -19.34 -0.78 2.11
C GLN A 115 -18.47 0.39 2.58
N ASN A 116 -17.20 0.46 2.12
CA ASN A 116 -16.19 1.43 2.55
C ASN A 116 -15.90 1.38 4.06
N ASN A 117 -16.08 0.21 4.70
CA ASN A 117 -15.82 0.02 6.11
C ASN A 117 -14.35 -0.37 6.33
N SER A 118 -13.61 0.51 7.00
CA SER A 118 -12.19 0.33 7.34
C SER A 118 -11.92 -0.90 8.21
N ASN A 119 -12.91 -1.44 8.94
CA ASN A 119 -12.75 -2.67 9.70
C ASN A 119 -12.46 -3.90 8.83
N SER A 120 -12.70 -3.83 7.52
CA SER A 120 -12.28 -4.86 6.55
C SER A 120 -10.81 -5.24 6.67
N VAL A 121 -9.93 -4.28 6.99
CA VAL A 121 -8.48 -4.53 7.12
C VAL A 121 -8.16 -5.50 8.26
N ASN A 122 -8.99 -5.58 9.30
CA ASN A 122 -8.82 -6.51 10.41
C ASN A 122 -9.11 -7.96 10.00
N TYR A 123 -10.01 -8.16 9.05
CA TYR A 123 -10.28 -9.48 8.47
C TYR A 123 -9.15 -9.90 7.53
N PHE A 124 -8.70 -9.00 6.66
CA PHE A 124 -7.56 -9.28 5.78
C PHE A 124 -6.27 -9.58 6.56
N LEU A 125 -6.04 -8.91 7.70
CA LEU A 125 -4.86 -9.15 8.55
C LEU A 125 -4.84 -10.55 9.20
N GLN A 126 -6.00 -11.19 9.34
CA GLN A 126 -6.09 -12.55 9.91
C GLN A 126 -5.61 -13.62 8.92
N ILE A 127 -5.60 -13.32 7.62
CA ILE A 127 -5.14 -14.25 6.62
C ILE A 127 -3.63 -14.37 6.67
N PHE A 128 -3.16 -15.60 6.90
CA PHE A 128 -1.74 -15.89 6.91
C PHE A 128 -1.08 -15.43 5.61
N GLY A 129 0.00 -14.65 5.71
CA GLY A 129 0.72 -14.10 4.56
C GLY A 129 0.31 -12.70 4.14
N ILE A 130 -0.88 -12.22 4.52
CA ILE A 130 -1.28 -10.82 4.29
C ILE A 130 -0.80 -9.97 5.47
N GLY A 131 0.31 -9.26 5.25
CA GLY A 131 0.91 -8.39 6.28
C GLY A 131 0.29 -6.99 6.33
N PRO A 132 0.64 -6.18 7.35
CA PRO A 132 0.13 -4.80 7.52
C PRO A 132 0.33 -3.88 6.31
N SER A 133 1.36 -4.09 5.50
CA SER A 133 1.61 -3.31 4.27
C SER A 133 0.79 -3.77 3.05
N TYR A 134 -0.04 -4.81 3.20
CA TYR A 134 -0.87 -5.39 2.15
C TYR A 134 -2.37 -5.33 2.46
N ILE A 135 -2.77 -5.30 3.75
CA ILE A 135 -4.20 -5.20 4.12
C ILE A 135 -4.89 -4.00 3.47
N GLY A 136 -4.20 -2.85 3.38
CA GLY A 136 -4.73 -1.65 2.73
C GLY A 136 -4.93 -1.82 1.23
N LYS A 137 -4.13 -2.66 0.55
CA LYS A 137 -4.28 -2.93 -0.89
C LYS A 137 -5.51 -3.79 -1.17
N HIS A 138 -5.73 -4.83 -0.37
CA HIS A 138 -6.94 -5.65 -0.48
C HIS A 138 -8.20 -4.81 -0.19
N ALA A 139 -8.18 -4.01 0.90
CA ALA A 139 -9.29 -3.10 1.20
C ALA A 139 -9.51 -2.05 0.09
N TYR A 140 -8.44 -1.50 -0.49
CA TYR A 140 -8.52 -0.56 -1.60
C TYR A 140 -9.30 -1.14 -2.79
N PHE A 141 -8.90 -2.30 -3.31
CA PHE A 141 -9.58 -2.85 -4.49
C PHE A 141 -11.01 -3.32 -4.19
N TRP A 142 -11.24 -4.00 -3.06
CA TRP A 142 -12.58 -4.48 -2.69
C TRP A 142 -13.56 -3.36 -2.29
N SER A 143 -13.06 -2.17 -1.95
CA SER A 143 -13.88 -0.97 -1.75
C SER A 143 -14.10 -0.18 -3.05
N ASN A 144 -13.76 -0.75 -4.21
CA ASN A 144 -13.75 -0.06 -5.48
C ASN A 144 -12.90 1.23 -5.44
N CYS A 145 -11.69 1.10 -4.90
CA CYS A 145 -10.68 2.15 -4.79
C CYS A 145 -11.06 3.32 -3.85
N ASN A 146 -11.87 3.09 -2.82
CA ASN A 146 -12.34 4.14 -1.89
C ASN A 146 -11.62 4.16 -0.53
N LEU A 147 -11.06 3.04 -0.08
CA LEU A 147 -10.27 2.96 1.15
C LEU A 147 -8.77 3.15 0.86
N PRO A 148 -8.06 4.03 1.56
CA PRO A 148 -6.67 4.38 1.23
C PRO A 148 -5.68 3.24 1.54
N ILE A 149 -4.61 3.12 0.78
CA ILE A 149 -3.55 2.17 1.10
C ILE A 149 -2.66 2.76 2.21
N VAL A 150 -2.39 1.99 3.27
CA VAL A 150 -1.42 2.38 4.30
C VAL A 150 -0.21 1.45 4.21
N ASP A 151 0.75 1.84 3.38
CA ASP A 151 2.00 1.10 3.18
C ASP A 151 3.18 1.76 3.91
N ALA A 152 4.41 1.30 3.63
CA ALA A 152 5.61 1.87 4.27
C ALA A 152 5.84 3.35 3.92
N LYS A 153 5.45 3.82 2.73
CA LYS A 153 5.63 5.23 2.33
C LYS A 153 4.64 6.12 3.03
N ILE A 154 3.39 5.69 3.10
CA ILE A 154 2.36 6.38 3.85
C ILE A 154 2.71 6.42 5.33
N ALA A 155 3.18 5.31 5.90
CA ALA A 155 3.70 5.29 7.26
C ALA A 155 4.87 6.27 7.45
N GLY A 156 5.76 6.35 6.45
CA GLY A 156 6.80 7.36 6.34
C GLY A 156 6.25 8.76 6.54
N CYS A 157 5.25 9.17 5.76
CA CYS A 157 4.62 10.49 5.87
C CYS A 157 4.07 10.83 7.27
N PHE A 158 3.85 9.84 8.15
CA PHE A 158 3.29 10.03 9.50
C PHE A 158 4.29 9.90 10.66
N GLY A 159 5.59 9.71 10.43
CA GLY A 159 6.54 9.50 11.54
C GLY A 159 7.16 8.12 11.60
N TYR A 160 6.69 7.18 10.78
CA TYR A 160 6.88 5.76 11.04
C TYR A 160 7.73 5.08 9.97
N ARG A 161 8.62 4.20 10.42
CA ARG A 161 9.52 3.45 9.52
C ARG A 161 8.77 2.47 8.61
N ASP A 162 7.70 1.87 9.11
CA ASP A 162 6.90 0.90 8.38
C ASP A 162 5.44 0.92 8.83
N ALA A 163 4.54 0.41 7.99
CA ALA A 163 3.10 0.36 8.25
C ALA A 163 2.75 -0.46 9.49
N LYS A 164 3.55 -1.48 9.83
CA LYS A 164 3.29 -2.33 11.00
C LYS A 164 3.42 -1.52 12.29
N ILE A 165 4.48 -0.71 12.43
CA ILE A 165 4.66 0.14 13.62
C ILE A 165 3.58 1.22 13.68
N LEU A 166 3.26 1.86 12.55
CA LEU A 166 2.17 2.84 12.50
C LEU A 166 0.86 2.21 12.99
N LEU A 167 0.45 1.09 12.38
CA LEU A 167 -0.84 0.46 12.65
C LEU A 167 -0.94 -0.18 14.04
N TYR A 168 0.19 -0.51 14.65
CA TYR A 168 0.25 -0.94 16.05
C TYR A 168 -0.02 0.22 17.03
N ASN A 169 0.50 1.41 16.76
CA ASN A 169 0.34 2.59 17.62
C ASN A 169 -0.95 3.38 17.33
N HIS A 170 -1.37 3.38 16.07
CA HIS A 170 -2.53 4.07 15.55
C HIS A 170 -3.23 3.09 14.63
N ASN A 171 -4.27 2.43 15.15
CA ASN A 171 -5.10 1.55 14.33
C ASN A 171 -5.55 2.26 13.03
N TYR A 172 -6.02 1.48 12.07
CA TYR A 172 -6.29 1.99 10.73
C TYR A 172 -7.31 3.16 10.71
N ASP A 173 -8.30 3.16 11.60
CA ASP A 173 -9.28 4.26 11.75
C ASP A 173 -8.64 5.58 12.19
N ILE A 174 -7.68 5.53 13.11
CA ILE A 174 -6.94 6.73 13.54
C ILE A 174 -6.14 7.29 12.36
N VAL A 175 -5.50 6.43 11.56
CA VAL A 175 -4.77 6.86 10.36
C VAL A 175 -5.74 7.48 9.34
N LEU A 176 -6.90 6.88 9.13
CA LEU A 176 -7.94 7.40 8.26
C LEU A 176 -8.47 8.77 8.74
N ASN A 177 -8.59 8.98 10.05
CA ASN A 177 -8.96 10.28 10.62
C ASN A 177 -7.90 11.35 10.34
N HIS A 178 -6.61 11.01 10.43
CA HIS A 178 -5.54 11.93 10.02
C HIS A 178 -5.61 12.27 8.53
N MET A 179 -5.85 11.30 7.66
CA MET A 179 -6.02 11.54 6.22
C MET A 179 -7.26 12.39 5.92
N ASN A 180 -8.39 12.16 6.60
CA ASN A 180 -9.58 12.99 6.48
C ASN A 180 -9.34 14.43 6.94
N PHE A 181 -8.56 14.62 8.01
CA PHE A 181 -8.13 15.96 8.42
C PHE A 181 -7.33 16.65 7.31
N ILE A 182 -6.36 15.97 6.69
CA ILE A 182 -5.60 16.52 5.55
C ILE A 182 -6.54 16.85 4.39
N LYS A 183 -7.42 15.92 4.02
CA LYS A 183 -8.40 16.09 2.94
C LYS A 183 -9.22 17.37 3.13
N ASN A 184 -9.81 17.53 4.31
CA ASN A 184 -10.70 18.65 4.62
C ASN A 184 -9.95 19.99 4.63
N ASN A 185 -8.72 20.03 5.17
CA ASN A 185 -7.93 21.27 5.21
C ASN A 185 -7.41 21.70 3.83
N ASN A 186 -7.36 20.79 2.86
CA ASN A 186 -6.84 21.05 1.51
C ASN A 186 -7.92 21.02 0.43
N ASN A 187 -9.21 20.95 0.80
CA ASN A 187 -10.35 20.85 -0.12
C ASN A 187 -10.21 19.74 -1.17
N LEU A 188 -9.70 18.57 -0.74
CA LEU A 188 -9.52 17.42 -1.62
C LEU A 188 -10.80 16.59 -1.70
N ILE A 189 -10.99 15.90 -2.82
CA ILE A 189 -12.22 15.16 -3.13
C ILE A 189 -12.42 13.99 -2.16
N ASP A 190 -11.38 13.19 -1.94
CA ASP A 190 -11.44 11.97 -1.13
C ASP A 190 -10.10 11.68 -0.43
N VAL A 191 -10.13 10.71 0.48
CA VAL A 191 -8.94 10.27 1.25
C VAL A 191 -7.93 9.50 0.38
N VAL A 192 -8.37 8.94 -0.73
CA VAL A 192 -7.52 8.21 -1.69
C VAL A 192 -6.66 9.19 -2.48
N THR A 193 -7.16 10.39 -2.75
CA THR A 193 -6.42 11.50 -3.34
C THR A 193 -5.30 11.94 -2.41
N VAL A 194 -5.56 11.99 -1.09
CA VAL A 194 -4.51 12.24 -0.08
C VAL A 194 -3.46 11.14 -0.14
N GLU A 195 -3.86 9.87 -0.12
CA GLU A 195 -2.93 8.73 -0.20
C GLU A 195 -2.05 8.77 -1.44
N LYS A 196 -2.64 8.88 -2.64
CA LYS A 196 -1.90 8.93 -3.92
C LYS A 196 -0.89 10.07 -3.94
N ALA A 197 -1.30 11.26 -3.49
CA ALA A 197 -0.44 12.42 -3.44
C ALA A 197 0.73 12.24 -2.45
N LEU A 198 0.45 11.74 -1.23
CA LEU A 198 1.49 11.44 -0.24
C LEU A 198 2.46 10.37 -0.76
N PHE A 199 1.94 9.32 -1.39
CA PHE A 199 2.78 8.28 -1.97
C PHE A 199 3.64 8.83 -3.10
N ALA A 200 3.07 9.56 -4.06
CA ALA A 200 3.80 10.11 -5.20
C ALA A 200 4.89 11.08 -4.73
N PHE A 201 4.54 11.98 -3.82
CA PHE A 201 5.49 12.86 -3.13
C PHE A 201 6.61 12.03 -2.49
N HIS A 202 6.27 11.02 -1.69
CA HIS A 202 7.26 10.21 -0.99
C HIS A 202 8.16 9.44 -1.97
N LYS A 203 7.60 8.84 -3.02
CA LYS A 203 8.37 8.06 -4.02
C LYS A 203 9.36 8.92 -4.78
N ASN A 204 9.02 10.18 -5.05
CA ASN A 204 9.88 11.06 -5.83
C ASN A 204 11.14 11.48 -5.07
N TYR A 205 11.04 11.58 -3.74
CA TYR A 205 12.14 12.10 -2.91
C TYR A 205 12.85 11.06 -2.07
N PHE A 206 12.18 9.98 -1.66
CA PHE A 206 12.72 9.00 -0.72
C PHE A 206 12.76 7.59 -1.29
N GLU A 207 13.79 6.84 -0.89
CA GLU A 207 13.84 5.39 -1.11
C GLU A 207 12.71 4.68 -0.37
N ASN A 208 12.31 3.49 -0.85
CA ASN A 208 11.28 2.66 -0.20
C ASN A 208 11.60 2.29 1.26
N SER A 209 12.87 2.36 1.68
CA SER A 209 13.28 2.07 3.06
C SER A 209 13.00 3.23 4.03
N ASN A 210 12.58 4.39 3.51
CA ASN A 210 12.46 5.66 4.22
C ASN A 210 13.78 6.10 4.88
N LYS A 211 14.95 5.57 4.47
CA LYS A 211 16.24 5.87 5.14
C LYS A 211 17.04 6.98 4.47
N LYS A 212 16.79 7.25 3.18
CA LYS A 212 17.59 8.14 2.35
C LYS A 212 16.74 8.80 1.27
N PHE A 213 17.25 9.91 0.75
CA PHE A 213 16.74 10.50 -0.49
C PHE A 213 17.18 9.68 -1.71
N VAL A 214 16.36 9.70 -2.77
CA VAL A 214 16.75 9.15 -4.07
C VAL A 214 17.95 9.95 -4.61
N SER A 215 18.97 9.26 -5.14
CA SER A 215 20.25 9.87 -5.53
C SER A 215 20.17 10.87 -6.69
N ASN A 216 19.07 10.86 -7.45
CA ASN A 216 18.96 11.53 -8.76
C ASN A 216 17.75 12.48 -8.80
N ILE A 217 17.49 13.24 -7.74
CA ILE A 217 16.38 14.20 -7.72
C ILE A 217 16.64 15.30 -8.75
N GLU A 218 15.72 15.43 -9.70
CA GLU A 218 15.76 16.44 -10.77
C GLU A 218 14.74 17.56 -10.53
N ASP A 219 13.62 17.27 -9.85
CA ASP A 219 12.58 18.24 -9.53
C ASP A 219 12.67 18.70 -8.07
N PHE A 220 13.09 19.95 -7.89
CA PHE A 220 13.33 20.57 -6.59
C PHE A 220 12.18 21.45 -6.08
N THR A 221 11.08 21.58 -6.84
CA THR A 221 9.97 22.50 -6.54
C THR A 221 9.43 22.31 -5.12
N ASP A 222 9.29 21.04 -4.68
CA ASP A 222 8.78 20.68 -3.36
C ASP A 222 9.87 20.15 -2.39
N CYS A 223 11.16 20.35 -2.70
CA CYS A 223 12.24 19.75 -1.90
C CYS A 223 12.26 20.27 -0.45
N LYS A 224 11.84 21.51 -0.19
CA LYS A 224 11.76 22.05 1.18
C LYS A 224 10.81 21.24 2.06
N TYR A 225 9.68 20.78 1.50
CA TYR A 225 8.73 19.91 2.21
C TYR A 225 9.32 18.53 2.45
N ALA A 226 10.05 17.98 1.47
CA ALA A 226 10.71 16.68 1.63
C ALA A 226 11.77 16.75 2.74
N ILE A 227 12.58 17.81 2.80
CA ILE A 227 13.54 18.01 3.89
C ILE A 227 12.83 18.16 5.24
N HIS A 228 11.70 18.87 5.30
CA HIS A 228 10.93 19.01 6.53
C HIS A 228 10.40 17.65 7.03
N ILE A 229 9.83 16.84 6.13
CA ILE A 229 9.42 15.47 6.42
C ILE A 229 10.62 14.65 6.89
N ALA A 230 11.72 14.63 6.14
CA ALA A 230 12.92 13.91 6.52
C ALA A 230 13.38 14.21 7.96
N LYS A 231 13.35 15.49 8.36
CA LYS A 231 13.68 15.93 9.73
C LYS A 231 12.69 15.42 10.77
N LEU A 232 11.38 15.52 10.51
CA LEU A 232 10.35 14.96 11.38
C LEU A 232 10.53 13.45 11.59
N LEU A 233 11.04 12.76 10.56
CA LEU A 233 11.19 11.30 10.53
C LEU A 233 12.57 10.80 10.98
N GLY A 234 13.52 11.68 11.31
CA GLY A 234 14.90 11.29 11.66
C GLY A 234 15.69 10.66 10.51
N ILE A 235 15.32 10.96 9.26
CA ILE A 235 15.95 10.42 8.05
C ILE A 235 17.25 11.15 7.76
N GLN A 236 18.32 10.40 7.48
CA GLN A 236 19.59 11.00 7.09
C GLN A 236 19.51 11.54 5.66
N ILE A 237 19.78 12.84 5.51
CA ILE A 237 19.74 13.52 4.21
C ILE A 237 21.16 13.60 3.65
N PRO A 238 21.41 13.14 2.41
CA PRO A 238 22.69 13.34 1.73
C PRO A 238 23.02 14.84 1.58
N GLU A 239 24.26 15.21 1.91
CA GLU A 239 24.69 16.61 1.92
C GLU A 239 24.61 17.28 0.54
N ASN A 240 24.89 16.53 -0.53
CA ASN A 240 24.74 16.99 -1.90
C ASN A 240 23.29 17.34 -2.27
N VAL A 241 22.29 16.64 -1.72
CA VAL A 241 20.85 16.92 -1.94
C VAL A 241 20.45 18.16 -1.15
N LEU A 242 20.84 18.25 0.12
CA LEU A 242 20.67 19.45 0.95
C LEU A 242 21.21 20.70 0.26
N ASN A 243 22.44 20.62 -0.25
CA ASN A 243 23.11 21.74 -0.91
C ASN A 243 22.46 22.15 -2.23
N LYS A 244 21.90 21.20 -2.99
CA LYS A 244 21.13 21.53 -4.20
C LYS A 244 19.81 22.22 -3.86
N CYS A 245 19.05 21.67 -2.90
CA CYS A 245 17.74 22.20 -2.53
C CYS A 245 17.78 23.55 -1.80
N LEU A 246 18.87 23.86 -1.10
CA LEU A 246 19.02 25.14 -0.39
C LEU A 246 19.55 26.27 -1.29
N LYS A 247 20.08 25.93 -2.48
CA LYS A 247 20.66 26.89 -3.43
C LYS A 247 19.77 27.19 -4.64
N SER A 248 18.71 26.40 -4.84
CA SER A 248 17.61 26.62 -5.80
C SER A 248 16.51 27.48 -5.20
#